data_AF-A0A378MF71-F1
#
_entry.id   AF-A0A378MF71-F1
#
_cell.length_a   1.000
_cell.length_b   1.000
_cell.length_c   1.000
_cell.angle_alpha   90.00
_cell.angle_beta   90.00
_cell.angle_gamma   90.00
#
_symmetry.space_group_name_H-M   'P 1'
#
loop_
_entity.id
_entity.type
_entity.pdbx_description
1 polymer ?
#
loop_
_entity_poly.entity_id
_entity_poly.type
_entity_poly.pdbx_seq_one_letter_code
_entity_poly.pdbx_strand_id
1 'polypeptide(L)'
;MIGEVNSDQKFHFDMETVKSFGSLQVESFGVSHDAIEPMFYIFHSGDKKFVMITDTGYVSDRMKGHIKGADAYLFESNHDIEMLRMGRYPWNVKRRILGDEGHVSNEDAGIAISEVITDKTKRIYLGHLSKDNNMKDLARMSVSQTLAAQDIIVGTQLELFDTDPAVPTDIFTI
;
A
#
# COMPACT_ATOMS: atom_id res chain seq x y z
N MET A 1 21.48 11.03 -3.79
CA MET A 1 21.20 12.07 -2.77
C MET A 1 20.62 13.27 -3.52
N ILE A 2 19.48 13.81 -3.10
CA ILE A 2 18.69 14.81 -3.87
C ILE A 2 19.28 16.24 -3.87
N GLY A 3 20.50 16.43 -3.38
CA GLY A 3 21.13 17.75 -3.27
C GLY A 3 20.59 18.59 -2.10
N GLU A 4 20.91 19.88 -2.10
CA GLU A 4 20.41 20.85 -1.13
C GLU A 4 18.97 21.25 -1.50
N VAL A 5 18.03 21.07 -0.57
CA VAL A 5 16.61 21.42 -0.76
C VAL A 5 16.37 22.79 -0.14
N ASN A 6 15.93 23.75 -0.97
CA ASN A 6 15.64 25.12 -0.51
C ASN A 6 14.54 25.09 0.56
N SER A 7 14.73 25.83 1.66
CA SER A 7 13.73 25.97 2.73
C SER A 7 12.38 26.48 2.24
N ASP A 8 12.34 27.25 1.15
CA ASP A 8 11.10 27.74 0.55
C ASP A 8 10.23 26.62 -0.02
N GLN A 9 10.79 25.43 -0.22
CA GLN A 9 10.07 24.22 -0.63
C GLN A 9 9.49 23.44 0.56
N LYS A 10 9.67 23.92 1.80
CA LYS A 10 9.08 23.33 3.01
C LYS A 10 7.74 24.01 3.30
N PHE A 11 6.72 23.20 3.53
CA PHE A 11 5.39 23.67 3.88
C PHE A 11 4.68 22.61 4.74
N HIS A 12 3.64 23.04 5.45
CA HIS A 12 2.71 22.12 6.10
C HIS A 12 1.79 21.50 5.06
N PHE A 13 1.64 20.17 5.11
CA PHE A 13 0.75 19.43 4.25
C PHE A 13 -0.24 18.67 5.12
N ASP A 14 -1.43 19.24 5.29
CA ASP A 14 -2.43 18.69 6.21
C ASP A 14 -3.11 17.46 5.61
N MET A 15 -3.64 16.60 6.48
CA MET A 15 -4.41 15.42 6.10
C MET A 15 -5.68 15.81 5.31
N GLU A 16 -6.07 15.01 4.32
CA GLU A 16 -7.24 15.25 3.45
C GLU A 16 -7.14 16.55 2.62
N THR A 17 -5.93 16.95 2.24
CA THR A 17 -5.71 18.11 1.37
C THR A 17 -5.00 17.72 0.08
N VAL A 18 -5.07 18.59 -0.93
CA VAL A 18 -4.40 18.40 -2.23
C VAL A 18 -3.38 19.50 -2.46
N LYS A 19 -2.17 19.11 -2.87
CA LYS A 19 -1.09 20.02 -3.25
C LYS A 19 -0.64 19.77 -4.68
N SER A 20 -0.55 20.84 -5.47
CA SER A 20 -0.10 20.77 -6.87
C SER A 20 1.39 21.08 -7.02
N PHE A 21 2.07 20.28 -7.83
CA PHE A 21 3.46 20.41 -8.26
C PHE A 21 3.52 20.31 -9.78
N GLY A 22 3.34 21.44 -10.47
CA GLY A 22 3.19 21.43 -11.92
C GLY A 22 1.95 20.64 -12.33
N SER A 23 2.13 19.59 -13.14
CA SER A 23 1.06 18.68 -13.57
C SER A 23 0.71 17.58 -12.56
N LEU A 24 1.53 17.40 -11.52
CA LEU A 24 1.32 16.41 -10.48
C LEU A 24 0.46 17.00 -9.37
N GLN A 25 -0.61 16.33 -8.97
CA GLN A 25 -1.35 16.64 -7.75
C GLN A 25 -1.11 15.52 -6.75
N VAL A 26 -0.79 15.90 -5.52
CA VAL A 26 -0.61 14.97 -4.40
C VAL A 26 -1.75 15.21 -3.44
N GLU A 27 -2.56 14.20 -3.19
CA GLU A 27 -3.66 14.19 -2.23
C GLU A 27 -3.23 13.38 -1.00
N SER A 28 -3.39 13.93 0.20
CA SER A 28 -3.17 13.22 1.46
C SER A 28 -4.46 12.56 1.95
N PHE A 29 -4.36 11.42 2.62
CA PHE A 29 -5.48 10.78 3.32
C PHE A 29 -5.00 10.06 4.57
N GLY A 30 -5.85 10.02 5.60
CA GLY A 30 -5.52 9.36 6.86
C GLY A 30 -5.53 7.84 6.76
N VAL A 31 -4.60 7.20 7.47
CA VAL A 31 -4.52 5.74 7.65
C VAL A 31 -4.70 5.34 9.11
N SER A 32 -4.77 4.05 9.42
CA SER A 32 -4.93 3.56 10.80
C SER A 32 -3.61 3.02 11.32
N HIS A 33 -2.83 3.84 12.02
CA HIS A 33 -1.51 3.46 12.52
C HIS A 33 -1.19 4.17 13.83
N ASP A 34 -0.24 3.61 14.60
CA ASP A 34 0.15 4.08 15.93
C ASP A 34 1.02 5.37 15.94
N ALA A 35 0.64 6.36 15.14
CA ALA A 35 1.29 7.67 15.07
C ALA A 35 0.30 8.84 15.24
N ILE A 36 0.83 10.06 15.41
CA ILE A 36 0.01 11.28 15.43
C ILE A 36 -0.29 11.66 13.98
N GLU A 37 -1.56 11.62 13.59
CA GLU A 37 -2.06 11.95 12.25
C GLU A 37 -1.34 11.18 11.11
N PRO A 38 -1.35 9.83 11.13
CA PRO A 38 -0.71 9.04 10.10
C PRO A 38 -1.48 9.22 8.78
N MET A 39 -0.75 9.50 7.71
CA MET A 39 -1.32 9.74 6.39
C MET A 39 -0.42 9.22 5.27
N PHE A 40 -1.06 8.88 4.17
CA PHE A 40 -0.41 8.49 2.93
C PHE A 40 -0.95 9.30 1.75
N TYR A 41 -0.42 9.03 0.56
CA TYR A 41 -0.57 9.90 -0.58
C TYR A 41 -1.14 9.20 -1.81
N ILE A 42 -1.99 9.93 -2.51
CA ILE A 42 -2.46 9.62 -3.85
C ILE A 42 -1.86 10.64 -4.79
N PHE A 43 -1.35 10.16 -5.92
CA PHE A 43 -0.72 10.96 -6.94
C PHE A 43 -1.62 10.96 -8.17
N HIS A 44 -1.98 12.15 -8.64
CA HIS A 44 -2.78 12.35 -9.84
C HIS A 44 -1.96 13.11 -10.89
N SER A 45 -2.00 12.66 -12.13
CA SER A 45 -1.38 13.36 -13.27
C SER A 45 -2.20 13.12 -14.52
N GLY A 46 -2.90 14.14 -15.00
CA GLY A 46 -3.86 13.99 -16.09
C GLY A 46 -5.03 13.08 -15.68
N ASP A 47 -5.26 12.01 -16.44
CA ASP A 47 -6.25 10.97 -16.16
C ASP A 47 -5.73 9.83 -15.28
N LYS A 48 -4.42 9.85 -14.94
CA LYS A 48 -3.75 8.78 -14.19
C LYS A 48 -3.80 9.02 -12.69
N LYS A 49 -4.01 7.94 -11.95
CA LYS A 49 -4.01 7.90 -10.50
C LYS A 49 -3.08 6.78 -10.00
N PHE A 50 -2.16 7.11 -9.11
CA PHE A 50 -1.31 6.17 -8.39
C PHE A 50 -1.56 6.31 -6.88
N VAL A 51 -1.85 5.22 -6.21
CA VAL A 51 -2.09 5.21 -4.76
C VAL A 51 -0.90 4.61 -4.05
N MET A 52 -0.47 5.26 -2.99
CA MET A 52 0.41 4.67 -1.99
C MET A 52 -0.40 4.48 -0.70
N ILE A 53 -0.46 3.25 -0.20
CA ILE A 53 -1.09 2.92 1.08
C ILE A 53 -0.22 1.88 1.78
N THR A 54 0.54 2.34 2.77
CA THR A 54 1.29 1.46 3.66
C THR A 54 1.09 1.91 5.11
N ASP A 55 1.80 1.28 6.04
CA ASP A 55 1.70 1.53 7.48
C ASP A 55 0.25 1.76 7.93
N THR A 56 -0.62 0.78 7.72
CA THR A 56 -2.01 0.79 8.18
C THR A 56 -2.40 -0.57 8.74
N GLY A 57 -3.10 -0.60 9.88
CA GLY A 57 -3.56 -1.84 10.50
C GLY A 57 -4.82 -2.42 9.87
N TYR A 58 -5.63 -1.57 9.22
CA TYR A 58 -6.74 -2.02 8.38
C TYR A 58 -7.04 -1.02 7.27
N VAL A 59 -7.84 -1.44 6.29
CA VAL A 59 -8.30 -0.58 5.19
C VAL A 59 -9.80 -0.29 5.36
N SER A 60 -10.11 0.85 5.96
CA SER A 60 -11.50 1.28 6.21
C SER A 60 -12.26 1.60 4.92
N ASP A 61 -13.60 1.58 4.95
CA ASP A 61 -14.41 2.01 3.80
C ASP A 61 -14.16 3.46 3.40
N ARG A 62 -13.80 4.32 4.36
CA ARG A 62 -13.37 5.68 4.09
C ARG A 62 -12.08 5.69 3.27
N MET A 63 -11.07 4.92 3.67
CA MET A 63 -9.82 4.77 2.90
C MET A 63 -10.10 4.21 1.51
N LYS A 64 -10.93 3.17 1.40
CA LYS A 64 -11.37 2.59 0.11
C LYS A 64 -11.99 3.66 -0.79
N GLY A 65 -12.81 4.56 -0.22
CA GLY A 65 -13.37 5.71 -0.94
C GLY A 65 -12.32 6.61 -1.59
N HIS A 66 -11.24 6.93 -0.86
CA HIS A 66 -10.13 7.73 -1.40
C HIS A 66 -9.35 6.94 -2.47
N ILE A 67 -8.99 5.68 -2.20
CA ILE A 67 -8.02 4.96 -3.03
C ILE A 67 -8.63 4.28 -4.26
N LYS A 68 -9.96 4.13 -4.32
CA LYS A 68 -10.64 3.40 -5.41
C LYS A 68 -10.27 3.89 -6.81
N GLY A 69 -10.15 2.93 -7.73
CA GLY A 69 -9.93 3.17 -9.14
C GLY A 69 -8.62 3.90 -9.43
N ALA A 70 -7.50 3.44 -8.86
CA ALA A 70 -6.18 3.84 -9.32
C ALA A 70 -5.72 2.98 -10.50
N ASP A 71 -4.86 3.55 -11.33
CA ASP A 71 -4.20 2.86 -12.44
C ASP A 71 -3.08 1.94 -11.92
N ALA A 72 -2.44 2.32 -10.82
CA ALA A 72 -1.52 1.46 -10.07
C ALA A 72 -1.52 1.75 -8.57
N TYR A 73 -1.09 0.76 -7.78
CA TYR A 73 -1.04 0.83 -6.32
C TYR A 73 0.33 0.39 -5.80
N LEU A 74 0.87 1.08 -4.80
CA LEU A 74 1.78 0.51 -3.80
C LEU A 74 0.94 0.20 -2.55
N PHE A 75 0.75 -1.08 -2.27
CA PHE A 75 -0.18 -1.57 -1.26
C PHE A 75 0.56 -2.41 -0.22
N GLU A 76 0.38 -2.09 1.05
CA GLU A 76 0.98 -2.88 2.12
C GLU A 76 0.46 -4.31 2.18
N SER A 77 1.40 -5.23 2.31
CA SER A 77 1.16 -6.66 2.49
C SER A 77 2.18 -7.14 3.52
N ASN A 78 2.04 -6.67 4.75
CA ASN A 78 3.17 -6.66 5.69
C ASN A 78 3.56 -8.07 6.11
N HIS A 79 2.60 -8.90 6.52
CA HIS A 79 2.91 -10.17 7.15
C HIS A 79 1.99 -11.30 6.70
N ASP A 80 2.52 -12.52 6.80
CA ASP A 80 1.71 -13.72 6.88
C ASP A 80 1.33 -13.96 8.35
N ILE A 81 0.06 -14.23 8.60
CA ILE A 81 -0.48 -14.35 9.96
C ILE A 81 0.19 -15.49 10.73
N GLU A 82 0.44 -16.63 10.09
CA GLU A 82 1.00 -17.80 10.74
C GLU A 82 2.51 -17.65 10.97
N MET A 83 3.23 -17.08 10.01
CA MET A 83 4.64 -16.68 10.21
C MET A 83 4.76 -15.72 11.39
N LEU A 84 3.90 -14.70 11.48
CA LEU A 84 3.90 -13.77 12.59
C LEU A 84 3.60 -14.45 13.93
N ARG A 85 2.60 -15.34 13.98
CA ARG A 85 2.24 -16.08 15.19
C ARG A 85 3.36 -16.99 15.68
N MET A 86 4.05 -17.65 14.76
CA MET A 86 5.15 -18.57 15.06
C MET A 86 6.51 -17.88 15.20
N GLY A 87 6.60 -16.61 14.77
CA GLY A 87 7.81 -15.81 14.78
C GLY A 87 8.35 -15.51 16.19
N ARG A 88 9.56 -14.96 16.24
CA ARG A 88 10.30 -14.72 17.51
C ARG A 88 9.84 -13.49 18.28
N TYR A 89 8.96 -12.69 17.70
CA TYR A 89 8.51 -11.45 18.33
C TYR A 89 7.83 -11.71 19.68
N PRO A 90 8.07 -10.86 20.69
CA PRO A 90 7.31 -10.89 21.93
C PRO A 90 5.80 -10.73 21.66
N TRP A 91 4.96 -11.31 22.53
CA TRP A 91 3.52 -11.31 22.35
C TRP A 91 2.91 -9.90 22.18
N ASN A 92 3.40 -8.91 22.92
CA ASN A 92 2.94 -7.53 22.80
C ASN A 92 3.19 -6.94 21.40
N VAL A 93 4.31 -7.30 20.75
CA VAL A 93 4.63 -6.85 19.38
C VAL A 93 3.71 -7.53 18.38
N LYS A 94 3.52 -8.86 18.50
CA LYS A 94 2.58 -9.62 17.64
C LYS A 94 1.16 -9.06 17.74
N ARG A 95 0.68 -8.80 18.97
CA ARG A 95 -0.64 -8.24 19.22
C ARG A 95 -0.81 -6.84 18.61
N ARG A 96 0.24 -6.02 18.64
CA ARG A 96 0.21 -4.70 18.00
C ARG A 96 0.10 -4.84 16.48
N ILE A 97 0.94 -5.67 15.87
CA ILE A 97 0.97 -5.87 14.41
C ILE A 97 -0.37 -6.41 13.89
N LEU A 98 -0.98 -7.37 14.61
CA LEU A 98 -2.28 -7.94 14.28
C LEU A 98 -3.48 -7.03 14.61
N GLY A 99 -3.25 -5.88 15.23
CA GLY A 99 -4.32 -4.98 15.66
C GLY A 99 -4.63 -3.90 14.63
N ASP A 100 -5.71 -3.16 14.88
CA ASP A 100 -6.23 -2.13 13.97
C ASP A 100 -5.26 -0.95 13.73
N GLU A 101 -4.27 -0.77 14.59
CA GLU A 101 -3.22 0.27 14.47
C GLU A 101 -1.86 -0.32 14.04
N GLY A 102 -1.83 -1.61 13.70
CA GLY A 102 -0.64 -2.34 13.30
C GLY A 102 -0.41 -2.29 11.81
N HIS A 103 -0.40 -3.47 11.18
CA HIS A 103 -0.10 -3.63 9.76
C HIS A 103 -1.07 -4.60 9.10
N VAL A 104 -1.40 -4.34 7.83
CA VAL A 104 -2.25 -5.20 7.02
C VAL A 104 -1.56 -6.53 6.69
N SER A 105 -2.28 -7.64 6.86
CA SER A 105 -1.84 -8.98 6.46
C SER A 105 -1.89 -9.18 4.94
N ASN A 106 -1.24 -10.22 4.42
CA ASN A 106 -1.31 -10.55 2.99
C ASN A 106 -2.75 -10.81 2.50
N GLU A 107 -3.54 -11.52 3.30
CA GLU A 107 -4.93 -11.83 3.01
C GLU A 107 -5.80 -10.57 3.01
N ASP A 108 -5.66 -9.74 4.05
CA ASP A 108 -6.44 -8.49 4.17
C ASP A 108 -6.08 -7.50 3.05
N ALA A 109 -4.81 -7.47 2.62
CA ALA A 109 -4.39 -6.71 1.45
C ALA A 109 -5.14 -7.18 0.20
N GLY A 110 -5.20 -8.49 -0.04
CA GLY A 110 -5.92 -9.06 -1.18
C GLY A 110 -7.41 -8.70 -1.17
N ILE A 111 -8.07 -8.76 -0.02
CA ILE A 111 -9.47 -8.37 0.14
C ILE A 111 -9.65 -6.89 -0.18
N ALA A 112 -8.87 -6.02 0.47
CA ALA A 112 -8.97 -4.59 0.27
C ALA A 112 -8.70 -4.19 -1.18
N ILE A 113 -7.70 -4.80 -1.82
CA ILE A 113 -7.41 -4.62 -3.24
C ILE A 113 -8.64 -4.97 -4.09
N SER A 114 -9.26 -6.14 -3.88
CA SER A 114 -10.40 -6.60 -4.68
C SER A 114 -11.57 -5.60 -4.71
N GLU A 115 -11.72 -4.80 -3.65
CA GLU A 115 -12.82 -3.84 -3.50
C GLU A 115 -12.53 -2.46 -4.11
N VAL A 116 -11.24 -2.13 -4.33
CA VAL A 116 -10.80 -0.80 -4.78
C VAL A 116 -10.31 -0.78 -6.22
N ILE A 117 -9.90 -1.92 -6.78
CA ILE A 117 -9.47 -1.98 -8.17
C ILE A 117 -10.65 -1.83 -9.15
N THR A 118 -10.30 -1.53 -10.40
CA THR A 118 -11.24 -1.41 -11.53
C THR A 118 -10.55 -1.89 -12.81
N ASP A 119 -11.25 -1.97 -13.93
CA ASP A 119 -10.69 -2.41 -15.23
C ASP A 119 -9.50 -1.57 -15.73
N LYS A 120 -9.36 -0.34 -15.23
CA LYS A 120 -8.20 0.51 -15.54
C LYS A 120 -6.97 0.22 -14.68
N THR A 121 -7.11 -0.48 -13.56
CA THR A 121 -5.97 -0.87 -12.72
C THR A 121 -5.08 -1.85 -13.49
N LYS A 122 -3.82 -1.48 -13.71
CA LYS A 122 -2.85 -2.28 -14.47
C LYS A 122 -1.84 -2.98 -13.58
N ARG A 123 -1.40 -2.35 -12.49
CA ARG A 123 -0.33 -2.88 -11.65
C ARG A 123 -0.58 -2.67 -10.16
N ILE A 124 -0.20 -3.68 -9.39
CA ILE A 124 -0.14 -3.62 -7.94
C ILE A 124 1.27 -4.00 -7.51
N TYR A 125 1.84 -3.20 -6.62
CA TYR A 125 3.11 -3.43 -5.98
C TYR A 125 2.87 -3.71 -4.50
N LEU A 126 3.27 -4.90 -4.04
CA LEU A 126 3.21 -5.27 -2.64
C LEU A 126 4.39 -4.63 -1.91
N GLY A 127 4.05 -3.72 -1.01
CA GLY A 127 4.94 -2.87 -0.25
C GLY A 127 5.02 -3.23 1.21
N HIS A 128 6.00 -2.63 1.89
CA HIS A 128 6.11 -2.69 3.34
C HIS A 128 6.14 -4.13 3.90
N LEU A 129 6.80 -5.03 3.18
CA LEU A 129 6.89 -6.45 3.52
C LEU A 129 7.76 -6.66 4.77
N SER A 130 7.22 -7.34 5.78
CA SER A 130 7.94 -7.72 6.99
C SER A 130 9.10 -8.63 6.65
N LYS A 131 10.31 -8.24 7.07
CA LYS A 131 11.53 -9.03 6.83
C LYS A 131 11.49 -10.41 7.49
N ASP A 132 10.90 -10.50 8.69
CA ASP A 132 10.95 -11.69 9.52
C ASP A 132 9.64 -12.49 9.51
N ASN A 133 8.51 -11.86 9.15
CA ASN A 133 7.18 -12.47 9.21
C ASN A 133 6.48 -12.50 7.85
N ASN A 134 7.25 -12.43 6.76
CA ASN A 134 6.73 -12.57 5.41
C ASN A 134 7.80 -13.11 4.46
N MET A 135 7.37 -13.51 3.27
CA MET A 135 8.22 -13.82 2.13
C MET A 135 7.54 -13.27 0.88
N LYS A 136 8.32 -12.74 -0.06
CA LYS A 136 7.79 -12.18 -1.32
C LYS A 136 6.90 -13.16 -2.07
N ASP A 137 7.32 -14.42 -2.17
CA ASP A 137 6.53 -15.48 -2.80
C ASP A 137 5.22 -15.75 -2.06
N LEU A 138 5.25 -15.70 -0.73
CA LEU A 138 4.07 -15.92 0.10
C LEU A 138 3.07 -14.77 0.00
N ALA A 139 3.55 -13.52 0.03
CA ALA A 139 2.73 -12.34 -0.19
C ALA A 139 2.05 -12.38 -1.56
N ARG A 140 2.82 -12.65 -2.63
CA ARG A 140 2.26 -12.79 -3.99
C ARG A 140 1.25 -13.92 -4.09
N MET A 141 1.53 -15.08 -3.49
CA MET A 141 0.64 -16.22 -3.50
C MET A 141 -0.68 -15.92 -2.78
N SER A 142 -0.61 -15.42 -1.54
CA SER A 142 -1.79 -15.13 -0.71
C SER A 142 -2.69 -14.05 -1.34
N VAL A 143 -2.09 -12.95 -1.83
CA VAL A 143 -2.84 -11.90 -2.53
C VAL A 143 -3.45 -12.44 -3.83
N SER A 144 -2.71 -13.20 -4.64
CA SER A 144 -3.24 -13.78 -5.88
C SER A 144 -4.39 -14.76 -5.63
N GLN A 145 -4.30 -15.58 -4.59
CA GLN A 145 -5.37 -16.52 -4.21
C GLN A 145 -6.62 -15.78 -3.74
N THR A 146 -6.44 -14.74 -2.93
CA THR A 146 -7.54 -13.90 -2.45
C THR A 146 -8.24 -13.20 -3.61
N LEU A 147 -7.48 -12.64 -4.56
CA LEU A 147 -8.03 -12.03 -5.77
C LEU A 147 -8.75 -13.05 -6.66
N ALA A 148 -8.18 -14.24 -6.86
CA ALA A 148 -8.81 -15.29 -7.65
C ALA A 148 -10.14 -15.77 -7.05
N ALA A 149 -10.27 -15.77 -5.72
CA ALA A 149 -11.53 -16.06 -5.02
C ALA A 149 -12.62 -14.99 -5.27
N GLN A 150 -12.24 -13.82 -5.77
CA GLN A 150 -13.12 -12.73 -6.21
C GLN A 150 -13.19 -12.62 -7.74
N ASP A 151 -12.85 -13.69 -8.47
CA ASP A 151 -12.82 -13.75 -9.94
C ASP A 151 -11.86 -12.72 -10.60
N ILE A 152 -10.81 -12.32 -9.88
CA ILE A 152 -9.75 -11.43 -10.39
C ILE A 152 -8.49 -12.25 -10.63
N ILE A 153 -8.11 -12.41 -11.90
CA ILE A 153 -6.98 -13.23 -12.32
C ILE A 153 -5.73 -12.38 -12.59
N VAL A 154 -4.74 -12.51 -11.72
CA VAL A 154 -3.40 -11.92 -11.88
C VAL A 154 -2.72 -12.48 -13.13
N GLY A 155 -2.04 -11.61 -13.88
CA GLY A 155 -1.42 -11.91 -15.18
C GLY A 155 -2.41 -11.89 -16.36
N THR A 156 -3.71 -11.71 -16.10
CA THR A 156 -4.73 -11.51 -17.15
C THR A 156 -5.37 -10.14 -17.03
N GLN A 157 -5.88 -9.78 -15.85
CA GLN A 157 -6.57 -8.51 -15.61
C GLN A 157 -5.62 -7.42 -15.11
N LEU A 158 -4.64 -7.79 -14.28
CA LEU A 158 -3.63 -6.92 -13.71
C LEU A 158 -2.33 -7.68 -13.44
N GLU A 159 -1.23 -6.96 -13.31
CA GLU A 159 0.05 -7.52 -12.88
C GLU A 159 0.28 -7.27 -11.39
N LEU A 160 0.88 -8.26 -10.71
CA LEU A 160 1.20 -8.21 -9.28
C LEU A 160 2.72 -8.37 -9.09
N PHE A 161 3.32 -7.40 -8.42
CA PHE A 161 4.75 -7.35 -8.12
C PHE A 161 4.98 -7.19 -6.63
N ASP A 162 6.18 -7.53 -6.16
CA ASP A 162 6.69 -7.16 -4.84
C ASP A 162 7.77 -6.07 -4.95
N THR A 163 7.97 -5.34 -3.88
CA THR A 163 9.05 -4.35 -3.74
C THR A 163 10.22 -4.93 -2.94
N ASP A 164 11.40 -4.30 -3.05
CA ASP A 164 12.59 -4.69 -2.29
C ASP A 164 13.30 -3.45 -1.72
N PRO A 165 13.79 -3.49 -0.47
CA PRO A 165 14.56 -2.38 0.09
C PRO A 165 15.96 -2.24 -0.53
N ALA A 166 16.52 -3.29 -1.12
CA ALA A 166 17.85 -3.32 -1.72
C ALA A 166 17.83 -3.29 -3.25
N VAL A 167 16.73 -3.74 -3.88
CA VAL A 167 16.59 -3.80 -5.35
C VAL A 167 15.46 -2.87 -5.81
N PRO A 168 15.76 -1.82 -6.59
CA PRO A 168 14.72 -0.94 -7.10
C PRO A 168 13.82 -1.70 -8.06
N THR A 169 12.52 -1.42 -7.99
CA THR A 169 11.55 -1.92 -8.95
C THR A 169 11.73 -1.24 -10.31
N ASP A 170 11.59 -1.99 -11.40
CA ASP A 170 11.70 -1.45 -12.75
C ASP A 170 10.67 -0.35 -13.02
N ILE A 171 11.10 0.68 -13.74
CA ILE A 171 10.24 1.78 -14.16
C ILE A 171 9.15 1.25 -15.10
N PHE A 172 7.94 1.76 -14.90
CA PHE A 172 6.78 1.44 -15.73
C PHE A 172 6.09 2.72 -16.19
N THR A 173 5.50 2.67 -17.38
CA THR A 173 4.71 3.75 -17.97
C THR A 173 3.34 3.19 -18.33
N ILE A 174 2.30 3.88 -17.87
CA ILE A 174 0.88 3.56 -18.10
C ILE A 174 0.37 4.36 -19.30
#